data_AF-A0A2E9ZL79-F1
#
_entry.id   AF-A0A2E9ZL79-F1
#
_cell.length_a   1.000
_cell.length_b   1.000
_cell.length_c   1.000
_cell.angle_alpha   90.00
_cell.angle_beta   90.00
_cell.angle_gamma   90.00
#
_symmetry.space_group_name_H-M   'P 1'
#
loop_
_entity.id
_entity.type
_entity.pdbx_description
1 polymer ?
#
loop_
_entity_poly.entity_id
_entity_poly.type
_entity_poly.pdbx_seq_one_letter_code
_entity_poly.pdbx_strand_id
1 'polypeptide(L)'
;MISLIKNLPNCQFFTHFRNYVPLLLLAGLQQGLAQEFGDHQYTTEAIEAGSRVYTQQCALCHGPQGALVDGVDLRRGQFPTVRSDADLRNLISSGAGEGRMPAFELRQEEMNGVIAYLRAGFDPDGIAVKIGDPGRGQVLFRGKGECATCHRVNGIGPRTAPDLSFIGAIRTPVSLQRNLLDPGTALLPINKPVRIVTRNEETIVGRRLNEDTYTVQVIDSQERLRSLKKSDLVSYEISDAPSKQPTTLSSDEVADVISYLLTLRGLQ
;
A
#
# COMPACT_ATOMS: atom_id res chain seq x y z
N MET A 1 10.21 -21.71 -79.49
CA MET A 1 10.22 -23.01 -78.77
C MET A 1 9.00 -23.03 -77.86
N ILE A 2 7.76 -23.25 -78.29
CA ILE A 2 7.11 -24.34 -79.05
C ILE A 2 7.21 -25.70 -78.35
N SER A 3 6.04 -26.10 -77.83
CA SER A 3 5.48 -27.46 -77.69
C SER A 3 6.01 -28.37 -76.57
N LEU A 4 5.09 -28.82 -75.71
CA LEU A 4 4.68 -30.23 -75.73
C LEU A 4 3.31 -30.42 -75.05
N ILE A 5 2.33 -30.69 -75.91
CA ILE A 5 1.01 -31.26 -75.61
C ILE A 5 1.18 -32.77 -75.35
N LYS A 6 0.54 -33.33 -74.30
CA LYS A 6 0.06 -34.73 -74.31
C LYS A 6 -1.24 -34.90 -73.48
N ASN A 7 -2.33 -35.00 -74.24
CA ASN A 7 -3.57 -35.78 -74.12
C ASN A 7 -3.91 -36.59 -72.85
N LEU A 8 -5.18 -36.40 -72.45
CA LEU A 8 -6.22 -37.22 -71.76
C LEU A 8 -6.24 -38.74 -72.15
N PRO A 9 -6.88 -39.69 -71.40
CA PRO A 9 -8.31 -39.65 -71.01
C PRO A 9 -8.81 -40.40 -69.73
N ASN A 10 -10.08 -40.12 -69.40
CA ASN A 10 -11.14 -40.88 -68.69
C ASN A 10 -10.81 -42.25 -68.07
N CYS A 11 -11.24 -42.48 -66.80
CA CYS A 11 -12.42 -43.33 -66.47
C CYS A 11 -12.56 -43.62 -64.96
N GLN A 12 -13.79 -43.42 -64.48
CA GLN A 12 -14.58 -44.27 -63.57
C GLN A 12 -14.28 -44.34 -62.06
N PHE A 13 -15.29 -43.86 -61.31
CA PHE A 13 -15.97 -44.50 -60.17
C PHE A 13 -15.11 -45.27 -59.16
N PHE A 14 -14.97 -44.75 -57.95
CA PHE A 14 -15.26 -45.52 -56.74
C PHE A 14 -15.71 -44.59 -55.60
N THR A 15 -16.86 -44.94 -55.03
CA THR A 15 -17.58 -44.31 -53.94
C THR A 15 -16.82 -44.41 -52.62
N HIS A 16 -16.52 -43.28 -51.97
CA HIS A 16 -16.32 -43.25 -50.52
C HIS A 16 -16.93 -41.98 -49.92
N PHE A 17 -18.09 -42.15 -49.29
CA PHE A 17 -18.64 -41.23 -48.30
C PHE A 17 -17.63 -41.05 -47.17
N ARG A 18 -17.07 -39.85 -47.01
CA ARG A 18 -16.31 -39.46 -45.82
C ARG A 18 -16.98 -38.23 -45.22
N ASN A 19 -17.57 -38.43 -44.05
CA ASN A 19 -18.22 -37.41 -43.24
C ASN A 19 -17.26 -36.23 -42.99
N TYR A 20 -17.64 -35.04 -43.44
CA TYR A 20 -16.99 -33.78 -43.08
C TYR A 20 -17.66 -33.22 -41.82
N VAL A 21 -16.94 -33.21 -40.70
CA VAL A 21 -17.27 -32.36 -39.55
C VAL A 21 -16.47 -31.07 -39.72
N PRO A 22 -17.10 -29.89 -39.85
CA PRO A 22 -16.36 -28.64 -39.98
C PRO A 22 -15.79 -28.24 -38.61
N LEU A 23 -14.46 -28.12 -38.54
CA LEU A 23 -13.73 -27.60 -37.39
C LEU A 23 -13.91 -26.08 -37.36
N LEU A 24 -14.83 -25.60 -36.52
CA LEU A 24 -15.02 -24.18 -36.20
C LEU A 24 -13.79 -23.67 -35.42
N LEU A 25 -12.96 -22.85 -36.08
CA LEU A 25 -11.90 -22.06 -35.47
C LEU A 25 -12.52 -20.92 -34.63
N LEU A 26 -12.71 -21.19 -33.34
CA LEU A 26 -12.99 -20.17 -32.33
C LEU A 26 -11.68 -19.43 -32.01
N ALA A 27 -11.50 -18.26 -32.64
CA ALA A 27 -10.55 -17.25 -32.18
C ALA A 27 -11.07 -16.66 -30.85
N GLY A 28 -10.76 -17.34 -29.76
CA GLY A 28 -11.03 -16.87 -28.41
C GLY A 28 -10.15 -15.67 -28.08
N LEU A 29 -10.78 -14.54 -27.79
CA LEU A 29 -10.20 -13.35 -27.21
C LEU A 29 -9.31 -13.73 -26.01
N GLN A 30 -7.99 -13.55 -26.15
CA GLN A 30 -7.09 -13.48 -25.00
C GLN A 30 -7.41 -12.18 -24.25
N GLN A 31 -8.31 -12.29 -23.28
CA GLN A 31 -8.39 -11.29 -22.23
C GLN A 31 -7.05 -11.30 -21.48
N GLY A 32 -6.29 -10.23 -21.64
CA GLY A 32 -5.12 -9.98 -20.82
C GLY A 32 -5.57 -9.89 -19.37
N LEU A 33 -5.13 -10.85 -18.55
CA LEU A 33 -5.16 -10.73 -17.10
C LEU A 33 -4.12 -9.66 -16.72
N ALA A 34 -4.55 -8.40 -16.77
CA ALA A 34 -3.88 -7.37 -15.99
C ALA A 34 -4.05 -7.76 -14.53
N GLN A 35 -2.95 -8.04 -13.86
CA GLN A 35 -2.92 -8.39 -12.45
C GLN A 35 -3.43 -7.20 -11.63
N GLU A 36 -4.68 -7.26 -11.14
CA GLU A 36 -5.22 -6.32 -10.16
C GLU A 36 -4.45 -6.49 -8.84
N PHE A 37 -3.39 -5.70 -8.66
CA PHE A 37 -2.74 -5.52 -7.37
C PHE A 37 -3.59 -4.57 -6.51
N GLY A 38 -4.77 -5.03 -6.10
CA GLY A 38 -5.67 -4.32 -5.21
C GLY A 38 -6.87 -5.19 -4.89
N ASP A 39 -6.87 -5.83 -3.71
CA ASP A 39 -8.04 -6.53 -3.17
C ASP A 39 -9.07 -5.46 -2.77
N HIS A 40 -9.73 -4.85 -3.76
CA HIS A 40 -10.71 -3.78 -3.61
C HIS A 40 -12.02 -4.40 -3.13
N GLN A 41 -12.10 -4.72 -1.84
CA GLN A 41 -13.34 -5.18 -1.20
C GLN A 41 -14.50 -4.17 -1.39
N TYR A 42 -14.20 -2.92 -1.70
CA TYR A 42 -15.16 -1.85 -1.92
C TYR A 42 -14.89 -1.12 -3.25
N THR A 43 -15.95 -0.79 -3.98
CA THR A 43 -15.86 -0.03 -5.24
C THR A 43 -15.81 1.48 -4.97
N THR A 44 -15.33 2.26 -5.94
CA THR A 44 -15.32 3.73 -5.86
C THR A 44 -16.73 4.29 -5.65
N GLU A 45 -17.74 3.73 -6.32
CA GLU A 45 -19.13 4.16 -6.17
C GLU A 45 -19.63 3.96 -4.72
N ALA A 46 -19.21 2.87 -4.07
CA ALA A 46 -19.53 2.62 -2.66
C ALA A 46 -18.85 3.62 -1.72
N ILE A 47 -17.59 3.99 -2.00
CA ILE A 47 -16.83 4.99 -1.25
C ILE A 47 -17.51 6.37 -1.38
N GLU A 48 -17.85 6.79 -2.60
CA GLU A 48 -18.57 8.04 -2.86
C GLU A 48 -19.93 8.08 -2.16
N ALA A 49 -20.71 6.99 -2.25
CA ALA A 49 -21.99 6.87 -1.54
C ALA A 49 -21.79 6.97 -0.03
N GLY A 50 -20.77 6.31 0.50
CA GLY A 50 -20.37 6.39 1.90
C GLY A 50 -20.02 7.80 2.36
N SER A 51 -19.30 8.56 1.54
CA SER A 51 -18.94 9.95 1.84
C SER A 51 -20.17 10.84 2.05
N ARG A 52 -21.25 10.61 1.27
CA ARG A 52 -22.51 11.34 1.40
C ARG A 52 -23.23 11.00 2.70
N VAL A 53 -23.30 9.71 3.04
CA VAL A 53 -23.88 9.25 4.31
C VAL A 53 -23.08 9.82 5.49
N TYR A 54 -21.76 9.73 5.45
CA TYR A 54 -20.88 10.27 6.48
C TYR A 54 -21.11 11.77 6.70
N THR A 55 -21.14 12.54 5.62
CA THR A 55 -21.36 14.00 5.67
C THR A 55 -22.72 14.34 6.28
N GLN A 56 -23.76 13.58 5.96
CA GLN A 56 -25.11 13.84 6.44
C GLN A 56 -25.35 13.40 7.89
N GLN A 57 -24.73 12.29 8.32
CA GLN A 57 -25.10 11.62 9.57
C GLN A 57 -24.00 11.63 10.64
N CYS A 58 -22.73 11.68 10.25
CA CYS A 58 -21.60 11.49 11.17
C CYS A 58 -20.77 12.77 11.37
N ALA A 59 -20.62 13.59 10.32
CA ALA A 59 -19.74 14.74 10.33
C ALA A 59 -20.14 15.84 11.32
N LEU A 60 -21.41 15.89 11.77
CA LEU A 60 -21.87 16.84 12.78
C LEU A 60 -21.06 16.72 14.08
N CYS A 61 -20.77 15.50 14.52
CA CYS A 61 -20.03 15.24 15.75
C CYS A 61 -18.55 14.93 15.50
N HIS A 62 -18.24 14.24 14.40
CA HIS A 62 -16.86 13.82 14.09
C HIS A 62 -16.07 14.85 13.26
N GLY A 63 -16.75 15.85 12.69
CA GLY A 63 -16.20 16.84 11.77
C GLY A 63 -15.93 16.29 10.37
N PRO A 64 -15.61 17.14 9.39
CA PRO A 64 -15.34 16.71 8.02
C PRO A 64 -14.07 15.85 7.88
N GLN A 65 -13.17 15.89 8.87
CA GLN A 65 -11.93 15.10 8.89
C GLN A 65 -12.01 13.88 9.82
N GLY A 66 -13.13 13.68 10.53
CA GLY A 66 -13.32 12.53 11.40
C GLY A 66 -12.48 12.49 12.67
N ALA A 67 -12.08 13.66 13.19
CA ALA A 67 -11.12 13.77 14.30
C ALA A 67 -11.52 14.79 15.39
N LEU A 68 -12.80 15.18 15.48
CA LEU A 68 -13.27 16.11 16.52
C LEU A 68 -13.51 15.45 17.89
N VAL A 69 -13.57 14.12 17.94
CA VAL A 69 -13.81 13.38 19.18
C VAL A 69 -12.48 12.98 19.78
N ASP A 70 -12.23 13.36 21.04
CA ASP A 70 -10.98 13.05 21.73
C ASP A 70 -10.66 11.55 21.69
N GLY A 71 -9.42 11.25 21.29
CA GLY A 71 -8.91 9.88 21.18
C GLY A 71 -9.45 9.09 19.98
N VAL A 72 -10.27 9.70 19.11
CA VAL A 72 -10.81 9.09 17.89
C VAL A 72 -10.32 9.85 16.67
N ASP A 73 -9.70 9.12 15.74
CA ASP A 73 -9.39 9.64 14.41
C ASP A 73 -9.80 8.58 13.39
N LEU A 74 -10.97 8.80 12.80
CA LEU A 74 -11.60 7.87 11.86
C LEU A 74 -10.76 7.70 10.60
N ARG A 75 -10.09 8.76 10.15
CA ARG A 75 -9.25 8.78 8.94
C ARG A 75 -7.97 7.97 9.13
N ARG A 76 -7.40 7.99 10.33
CA ARG A 76 -6.21 7.19 10.70
C ARG A 76 -6.55 5.78 11.19
N GLY A 77 -7.84 5.47 11.35
CA GLY A 77 -8.27 4.21 11.95
C GLY A 77 -7.90 4.11 13.44
N GLN A 78 -7.81 5.25 14.13
CA GLN A 78 -7.58 5.31 15.55
C GLN A 78 -8.90 5.20 16.29
N PHE A 79 -9.12 4.02 16.85
CA PHE A 79 -10.29 3.70 17.66
C PHE A 79 -9.85 3.18 19.04
N PRO A 80 -10.63 3.43 20.11
CA PRO A 80 -10.40 2.82 21.41
C PRO A 80 -10.59 1.29 21.39
N THR A 81 -11.63 0.80 20.72
CA THR A 81 -12.10 -0.61 20.83
C THR A 81 -12.14 -1.37 19.52
N VAL A 82 -12.33 -0.69 18.38
CA VAL A 82 -12.55 -1.32 17.07
C VAL A 82 -11.26 -1.93 16.52
N ARG A 83 -11.34 -3.18 16.05
CA ARG A 83 -10.23 -3.90 15.41
C ARG A 83 -10.55 -4.38 13.98
N SER A 84 -11.83 -4.45 13.62
CA SER A 84 -12.28 -4.96 12.32
C SER A 84 -13.44 -4.14 11.73
N ASP A 85 -13.77 -4.40 10.47
CA ASP A 85 -14.98 -3.84 9.84
C ASP A 85 -16.27 -4.37 10.49
N ALA A 86 -16.26 -5.59 11.01
CA ALA A 86 -17.39 -6.13 11.77
C ALA A 86 -17.60 -5.33 13.07
N ASP A 87 -16.52 -4.96 13.76
CA ASP A 87 -16.60 -4.10 14.94
C ASP A 87 -17.13 -2.71 14.58
N LEU A 88 -16.73 -2.14 13.43
CA LEU A 88 -17.28 -0.88 12.95
C LEU A 88 -18.79 -0.97 12.72
N ARG A 89 -19.25 -2.02 12.02
CA ARG A 89 -20.70 -2.23 11.81
C ARG A 89 -21.44 -2.30 13.14
N ASN A 90 -20.94 -3.11 14.07
CA ASN A 90 -21.57 -3.27 15.37
C ASN A 90 -21.59 -1.95 16.15
N LEU A 91 -20.48 -1.21 16.20
CA LEU A 91 -20.37 0.07 16.90
C LEU A 91 -21.32 1.13 16.31
N ILE A 92 -21.42 1.22 14.98
CA ILE A 92 -22.30 2.17 14.30
C ILE A 92 -23.77 1.82 14.58
N SER A 93 -24.12 0.53 14.54
CA SER A 93 -25.49 0.08 14.79
C SER A 93 -25.92 0.14 16.25
N SER A 94 -25.01 0.00 17.22
CA SER A 94 -25.34 0.02 18.65
C SER A 94 -25.10 1.37 19.33
N GLY A 95 -24.32 2.25 18.71
CA GLY A 95 -23.83 3.48 19.32
C GLY A 95 -22.64 3.24 20.27
N ALA A 96 -22.10 4.33 20.82
CA ALA A 96 -20.90 4.28 21.66
C ALA A 96 -20.84 5.40 22.70
N GLY A 97 -19.93 5.23 23.67
CA GLY A 97 -19.59 6.28 24.64
C GLY A 97 -20.77 6.69 25.53
N GLU A 98 -21.51 5.72 26.06
CA GLU A 98 -22.67 5.97 26.94
C GLU A 98 -23.76 6.81 26.25
N GLY A 99 -23.96 6.61 24.94
CA GLY A 99 -24.96 7.32 24.15
C GLY A 99 -24.47 8.63 23.53
N ARG A 100 -23.21 9.03 23.73
CA ARG A 100 -22.62 10.19 23.05
C ARG A 100 -22.54 10.00 21.54
N MET A 101 -22.29 8.78 21.07
CA MET A 101 -22.50 8.39 19.68
C MET A 101 -23.82 7.62 19.61
N PRO A 102 -24.86 8.16 18.95
CA PRO A 102 -26.15 7.47 18.84
C PRO A 102 -26.02 6.22 17.97
N ALA A 103 -26.96 5.29 18.14
CA ALA A 103 -27.13 4.17 17.22
C ALA A 103 -27.68 4.67 15.88
N PHE A 104 -27.17 4.12 14.78
CA PHE A 104 -27.63 4.45 13.43
C PHE A 104 -28.26 3.22 12.76
N GLU A 105 -29.49 3.38 12.27
CA GLU A 105 -30.17 2.37 11.45
C GLU A 105 -29.87 2.63 9.97
N LEU A 106 -28.70 2.17 9.52
CA LEU A 106 -28.28 2.27 8.12
C LEU A 106 -28.73 1.04 7.33
N ARG A 107 -29.10 1.23 6.06
CA ARG A 107 -29.23 0.10 5.12
C ARG A 107 -27.86 -0.54 4.92
N GLN A 108 -27.84 -1.83 4.55
CA GLN A 108 -26.60 -2.58 4.40
C GLN A 108 -25.61 -1.92 3.42
N GLU A 109 -26.10 -1.36 2.32
CA GLU A 109 -25.30 -0.61 1.33
C GLU A 109 -24.70 0.67 1.91
N GLU A 110 -25.48 1.41 2.71
CA GLU A 110 -25.03 2.65 3.37
C GLU A 110 -23.96 2.35 4.42
N MET A 111 -24.17 1.32 5.23
CA MET A 111 -23.19 0.84 6.22
C MET A 111 -21.89 0.43 5.54
N ASN A 112 -21.95 -0.37 4.47
CA ASN A 112 -20.78 -0.77 3.72
C ASN A 112 -20.08 0.42 3.06
N GLY A 113 -20.83 1.37 2.50
CA GLY A 113 -20.28 2.59 1.92
C GLY A 113 -19.55 3.45 2.96
N VAL A 114 -20.15 3.67 4.14
CA VAL A 114 -19.50 4.43 5.21
C VAL A 114 -18.18 3.76 5.60
N ILE A 115 -18.18 2.45 5.83
CA ILE A 115 -16.94 1.72 6.16
C ILE A 115 -15.92 1.85 5.02
N ALA A 116 -16.34 1.71 3.77
CA ALA A 116 -15.46 1.90 2.61
C ALA A 116 -14.81 3.29 2.61
N TYR A 117 -15.59 4.35 2.87
CA TYR A 117 -15.11 5.72 2.95
C TYR A 117 -14.11 5.94 4.09
N LEU A 118 -14.36 5.32 5.27
CA LEU A 118 -13.39 5.33 6.37
C LEU A 118 -12.09 4.63 5.96
N ARG A 119 -12.18 3.48 5.29
CA ARG A 119 -11.02 2.70 4.79
C ARG A 119 -10.28 3.38 3.66
N ALA A 120 -10.95 4.23 2.88
CA ALA A 120 -10.33 5.10 1.88
C ALA A 120 -9.66 6.35 2.50
N GLY A 121 -9.69 6.48 3.84
CA GLY A 121 -9.03 7.59 4.53
C GLY A 121 -9.69 8.94 4.22
N PHE A 122 -11.01 8.94 4.06
CA PHE A 122 -11.85 10.12 3.77
C PHE A 122 -11.66 10.70 2.37
N ASP A 123 -11.08 9.93 1.45
CA ASP A 123 -10.96 10.28 0.03
C ASP A 123 -12.13 9.63 -0.75
N PRO A 124 -13.10 10.40 -1.27
CA PRO A 124 -14.25 9.85 -1.99
C PRO A 124 -13.85 9.15 -3.30
N ASP A 125 -12.74 9.59 -3.91
CA ASP A 125 -12.18 9.02 -5.14
C ASP A 125 -11.04 8.02 -4.83
N GLY A 126 -10.86 7.72 -3.54
CA GLY A 126 -9.74 6.95 -3.04
C GLY A 126 -9.90 5.45 -3.19
N ILE A 127 -8.88 4.74 -2.71
CA ILE A 127 -8.87 3.28 -2.63
C ILE A 127 -9.03 2.87 -1.16
N ALA A 128 -10.04 2.04 -0.88
CA ALA A 128 -10.24 1.49 0.45
C ALA A 128 -9.12 0.51 0.82
N VAL A 129 -8.51 0.72 1.99
CA VAL A 129 -7.44 -0.15 2.52
C VAL A 129 -8.03 -1.18 3.48
N LYS A 130 -7.74 -2.45 3.19
CA LYS A 130 -8.04 -3.57 4.09
C LYS A 130 -7.18 -3.48 5.35
N ILE A 131 -7.80 -3.67 6.52
CA ILE A 131 -7.10 -3.77 7.81
C ILE A 131 -7.11 -5.22 8.27
N GLY A 132 -5.92 -5.77 8.51
CA GLY A 132 -5.72 -7.14 8.95
C GLY A 132 -5.49 -7.28 10.45
N ASP A 133 -4.84 -8.38 10.84
CA ASP A 133 -4.48 -8.71 12.21
C ASP A 133 -3.10 -8.12 12.59
N PRO A 134 -3.01 -7.31 13.66
CA PRO A 134 -1.75 -6.67 14.05
C PRO A 134 -0.72 -7.65 14.63
N GLY A 135 -1.14 -8.78 15.20
CA GLY A 135 -0.23 -9.81 15.71
C GLY A 135 0.48 -10.54 14.58
N ARG A 136 -0.26 -10.99 13.55
CA ARG A 136 0.31 -11.52 12.31
C ARG A 136 1.17 -10.49 11.60
N GLY A 137 0.72 -9.22 11.58
CA GLY A 137 1.47 -8.10 11.04
C GLY A 137 2.84 -7.92 11.70
N GLN A 138 2.93 -8.06 13.02
CA GLN A 138 4.20 -8.00 13.73
C GLN A 138 5.15 -9.15 13.34
N VAL A 139 4.62 -10.36 13.17
CA VAL A 139 5.41 -11.52 12.72
C VAL A 139 5.94 -11.29 11.30
N LEU A 140 5.09 -10.81 10.40
CA LEU A 140 5.48 -10.46 9.03
C LEU A 140 6.53 -9.35 8.99
N PHE A 141 6.36 -8.30 9.79
CA PHE A 141 7.31 -7.18 9.90
C PHE A 141 8.72 -7.65 10.30
N ARG A 142 8.81 -8.63 11.20
CA ARG A 142 10.10 -9.18 11.68
C ARG A 142 10.65 -10.30 10.79
N GLY A 143 9.79 -11.02 10.10
CA GLY A 143 10.13 -12.17 9.26
C GLY A 143 10.03 -11.84 7.78
N LYS A 144 9.01 -12.39 7.10
CA LYS A 144 8.85 -12.37 5.64
C LYS A 144 8.93 -10.98 4.99
N GLY A 145 8.44 -9.95 5.67
CA GLY A 145 8.48 -8.57 5.16
C GLY A 145 9.84 -7.89 5.35
N GLU A 146 10.74 -8.48 6.14
CA GLU A 146 12.10 -8.01 6.42
C GLU A 146 12.19 -6.55 6.90
N CYS A 147 11.08 -5.98 7.37
CA CYS A 147 11.01 -4.56 7.70
C CYS A 147 11.95 -4.23 8.87
N ALA A 148 12.04 -5.14 9.84
CA ALA A 148 12.90 -5.04 11.02
C ALA A 148 14.41 -5.11 10.70
N THR A 149 14.80 -5.49 9.48
CA THR A 149 16.22 -5.51 9.05
C THR A 149 16.79 -4.10 8.87
N CYS A 150 15.92 -3.10 8.66
CA CYS A 150 16.29 -1.70 8.45
C CYS A 150 15.60 -0.78 9.45
N HIS A 151 14.32 -1.01 9.72
CA HIS A 151 13.52 -0.17 10.59
C HIS A 151 13.56 -0.66 12.04
N ARG A 152 13.67 0.29 12.95
CA ARG A 152 13.50 0.05 14.39
C ARG A 152 12.10 0.37 14.86
N VAL A 153 11.73 -0.27 15.97
CA VAL A 153 10.50 0.00 16.74
C VAL A 153 10.84 -0.10 18.23
N ASN A 154 10.44 0.90 18.99
CA ASN A 154 10.65 1.05 20.44
C ASN A 154 12.11 0.77 20.84
N GLY A 155 13.05 1.33 20.10
CA GLY A 155 14.49 1.17 20.33
C GLY A 155 15.10 -0.16 19.87
N ILE A 156 14.30 -1.09 19.35
CA ILE A 156 14.76 -2.41 18.86
C ILE A 156 14.93 -2.36 17.34
N GLY A 157 16.12 -2.73 16.85
CA GLY A 157 16.48 -2.74 15.42
C GLY A 157 17.55 -1.69 15.07
N PRO A 158 18.03 -1.66 13.83
CA PRO A 158 19.15 -0.82 13.42
C PRO A 158 18.77 0.67 13.30
N ARG A 159 19.77 1.55 13.20
CA ARG A 159 19.60 3.00 12.97
C ARG A 159 19.62 3.38 11.48
N THR A 160 19.72 2.42 10.59
CA THR A 160 19.92 2.65 9.15
C THR A 160 18.67 3.18 8.44
N ALA A 161 17.46 2.95 8.97
CA ALA A 161 16.21 3.55 8.49
C ALA A 161 15.49 4.37 9.58
N PRO A 162 14.45 5.17 9.21
CA PRO A 162 13.64 5.90 10.17
C PRO A 162 12.99 5.00 11.22
N ASP A 163 12.86 5.52 12.43
CA ASP A 163 12.17 4.87 13.54
C ASP A 163 10.65 4.85 13.28
N LEU A 164 10.03 3.68 13.36
CA LEU A 164 8.60 3.49 13.12
C LEU A 164 7.76 3.47 14.41
N SER A 165 8.34 3.70 15.58
CA SER A 165 7.64 3.65 16.88
C SER A 165 6.38 4.52 16.97
N PHE A 166 6.34 5.61 16.21
CA PHE A 166 5.23 6.58 16.17
C PHE A 166 4.47 6.60 14.83
N ILE A 167 4.77 5.67 13.91
CA ILE A 167 4.29 5.79 12.52
C ILE A 167 2.75 5.77 12.42
N GLY A 168 2.08 4.98 13.27
CA GLY A 168 0.63 4.86 13.33
C GLY A 168 -0.08 6.09 13.88
N ALA A 169 0.62 6.99 14.56
CA ALA A 169 0.07 8.28 15.00
C ALA A 169 0.10 9.33 13.87
N ILE A 170 1.05 9.22 12.93
CA ILE A 170 1.31 10.26 11.94
C ILE A 170 0.92 9.88 10.50
N ARG A 171 0.69 8.60 10.20
CA ARG A 171 0.31 8.11 8.86
C ARG A 171 -1.08 7.50 8.84
N THR A 172 -1.76 7.65 7.70
CA THR A 172 -3.01 6.96 7.39
C THR A 172 -2.75 5.57 6.81
N PRO A 173 -3.72 4.63 6.88
CA PRO A 173 -3.60 3.32 6.24
C PRO A 173 -3.26 3.39 4.75
N VAL A 174 -3.92 4.30 4.01
CA VAL A 174 -3.66 4.58 2.58
C VAL A 174 -2.20 4.99 2.35
N SER A 175 -1.68 5.90 3.18
CA SER A 175 -0.28 6.31 3.07
C SER A 175 0.67 5.15 3.34
N LEU A 176 0.38 4.30 4.32
CA LEU A 176 1.21 3.15 4.65
C LEU A 176 1.21 2.11 3.53
N GLN A 177 0.03 1.77 2.98
CA GLN A 177 -0.09 0.84 1.87
C GLN A 177 0.70 1.32 0.65
N ARG A 178 0.58 2.61 0.29
CA ARG A 178 1.36 3.19 -0.81
C ARG A 178 2.86 3.03 -0.60
N ASN A 179 3.37 3.25 0.61
CA ASN A 179 4.80 3.08 0.90
C ASN A 179 5.27 1.62 0.78
N LEU A 180 4.39 0.63 0.99
CA LEU A 180 4.71 -0.79 0.88
C LEU A 180 4.68 -1.28 -0.57
N LEU A 181 3.69 -0.80 -1.36
CA LEU A 181 3.48 -1.21 -2.75
C LEU A 181 4.35 -0.41 -3.74
N ASP A 182 4.64 0.85 -3.43
CA ASP A 182 5.46 1.73 -4.24
C ASP A 182 6.34 2.64 -3.35
N PRO A 183 7.42 2.08 -2.77
CA PRO A 183 8.31 2.84 -1.90
C PRO A 183 9.06 3.97 -2.62
N GLY A 184 9.26 3.90 -3.94
CA GLY A 184 10.04 4.88 -4.69
C GLY A 184 9.38 6.24 -4.82
N THR A 185 8.06 6.27 -5.02
CA THR A 185 7.30 7.52 -5.15
C THR A 185 6.94 8.15 -3.81
N ALA A 186 7.14 7.43 -2.70
CA ALA A 186 6.71 7.84 -1.37
C ALA A 186 7.83 8.40 -0.45
N LEU A 187 9.08 8.49 -0.94
CA LEU A 187 10.23 8.93 -0.13
C LEU A 187 10.25 10.45 0.10
N LEU A 188 10.12 10.83 1.37
CA LEU A 188 10.42 12.20 1.80
C LEU A 188 11.92 12.52 1.56
N PRO A 189 12.27 13.76 1.18
CA PRO A 189 13.67 14.13 0.90
C PRO A 189 14.66 13.78 2.02
N ILE A 190 14.26 13.92 3.28
CA ILE A 190 15.11 13.58 4.44
C ILE A 190 15.41 12.07 4.55
N ASN A 191 14.55 11.23 3.99
CA ASN A 191 14.67 9.77 4.05
C ASN A 191 15.39 9.17 2.83
N LYS A 192 15.73 9.99 1.82
CA LYS A 192 16.53 9.54 0.68
C LYS A 192 17.95 9.21 1.15
N PRO A 193 18.52 8.04 0.76
CA PRO A 193 19.88 7.72 1.11
C PRO A 193 20.85 8.65 0.39
N VAL A 194 22.00 8.89 0.99
CA VAL A 194 23.05 9.74 0.43
C VAL A 194 24.31 8.93 0.16
N ARG A 195 25.03 9.33 -0.88
CA ARG A 195 26.38 8.85 -1.19
C ARG A 195 27.33 10.03 -1.13
N ILE A 196 28.36 9.90 -0.30
CA ILE A 196 29.35 10.95 -0.04
C ILE A 196 30.72 10.40 -0.40
N VAL A 197 31.50 11.17 -1.16
CA VAL A 197 32.92 10.90 -1.39
C VAL A 197 33.69 12.03 -0.74
N THR A 198 34.63 11.70 0.14
CA THR A 198 35.45 12.68 0.85
C THR A 198 36.78 12.92 0.14
N ARG A 199 37.51 13.98 0.51
CA ARG A 199 38.84 14.29 -0.06
C ARG A 199 39.92 13.26 0.24
N ASN A 200 39.74 12.41 1.26
CA ASN A 200 40.64 11.29 1.53
C ASN A 200 40.21 9.99 0.82
N GLU A 201 39.32 10.11 -0.17
CA GLU A 201 38.78 9.03 -0.99
C GLU A 201 37.88 8.03 -0.25
N GLU A 202 37.48 8.30 1.01
CA GLU A 202 36.45 7.52 1.69
C GLU A 202 35.09 7.72 1.01
N THR A 203 34.42 6.62 0.64
CA THR A 203 33.03 6.61 0.18
C THR A 203 32.11 6.19 1.32
N ILE A 204 31.13 7.03 1.64
CA ILE A 204 30.15 6.81 2.70
C ILE A 204 28.75 6.75 2.08
N VAL A 205 28.04 5.64 2.29
CA VAL A 205 26.63 5.51 1.94
C VAL A 205 25.83 5.38 3.23
N GLY A 206 24.78 6.17 3.36
CA GLY A 206 24.02 6.19 4.60
C GLY A 206 22.74 7.01 4.58
N ARG A 207 22.09 7.06 5.73
CA ARG A 207 20.90 7.87 5.96
C ARG A 207 21.30 9.21 6.56
N ARG A 208 20.80 10.30 5.98
CA ARG A 208 20.98 11.64 6.53
C ARG A 208 20.16 11.82 7.79
N LEU A 209 20.77 12.40 8.82
CA LEU A 209 20.13 12.75 10.08
C LEU A 209 19.82 14.23 10.18
N ASN A 210 20.79 15.05 9.77
CA ASN A 210 20.72 16.50 9.79
C ASN A 210 21.66 17.09 8.75
N GLU A 211 21.36 18.30 8.30
CA GLU A 211 22.18 19.03 7.36
C GLU A 211 22.00 20.54 7.59
N ASP A 212 23.12 21.25 7.69
CA ASP A 212 23.15 22.71 7.75
C ASP A 212 24.00 23.28 6.60
N THR A 213 24.28 24.58 6.63
CA THR A 213 25.06 25.27 5.58
C THR A 213 26.46 24.67 5.40
N TYR A 214 27.07 24.14 6.46
CA TYR A 214 28.48 23.73 6.48
C TYR A 214 28.68 22.23 6.71
N THR A 215 27.73 21.56 7.36
CA THR A 215 27.88 20.16 7.78
C THR A 215 26.74 19.28 7.31
N VAL A 216 27.05 18.00 7.14
CA VAL A 216 26.06 16.93 6.97
C VAL A 216 26.33 15.85 8.01
N GLN A 217 25.27 15.43 8.70
CA GLN A 217 25.31 14.34 9.66
C GLN A 217 24.62 13.13 9.05
N VAL A 218 25.33 12.00 9.01
CA VAL A 218 24.84 10.75 8.43
C VAL A 218 25.07 9.60 9.39
N ILE A 219 24.22 8.59 9.30
CA ILE A 219 24.49 7.26 9.83
C ILE A 219 24.79 6.33 8.68
N ASP A 220 25.97 5.72 8.71
CA ASP A 220 26.39 4.79 7.66
C ASP A 220 25.80 3.39 7.84
N SER A 221 26.07 2.50 6.88
CA SER A 221 25.61 1.11 6.91
C SER A 221 26.15 0.28 8.10
N GLN A 222 27.18 0.76 8.79
CA GLN A 222 27.74 0.16 10.00
C GLN A 222 27.20 0.80 11.28
N GLU A 223 26.12 1.58 11.18
CA GLU A 223 25.50 2.34 12.27
C GLU A 223 26.41 3.40 12.92
N ARG A 224 27.48 3.81 12.24
CA ARG A 224 28.38 4.85 12.76
C ARG A 224 27.80 6.23 12.45
N LEU A 225 27.70 7.06 13.48
CA LEU A 225 27.36 8.48 13.32
C LEU A 225 28.59 9.23 12.76
N ARG A 226 28.43 9.89 11.62
CA ARG A 226 29.47 10.68 10.97
C ARG A 226 28.97 12.11 10.81
N SER A 227 29.76 13.08 11.29
CA SER A 227 29.54 14.51 11.04
C SER A 227 30.65 14.99 10.09
N LEU A 228 30.27 15.40 8.89
CA LEU A 228 31.20 15.71 7.81
C LEU A 228 31.06 17.19 7.43
N LYS A 229 32.19 17.88 7.27
CA LYS A 229 32.20 19.24 6.70
C LYS A 229 32.06 19.13 5.20
N LYS A 230 31.15 19.92 4.63
CA LYS A 230 30.90 19.94 3.18
C LYS A 230 32.13 20.40 2.38
N SER A 231 33.00 21.23 2.97
CA SER A 231 34.28 21.65 2.37
C SER A 231 35.24 20.49 2.11
N ASP A 232 35.10 19.39 2.86
CA ASP A 232 35.99 18.24 2.84
C ASP A 232 35.44 17.12 1.94
N LEU A 233 34.34 17.39 1.23
CA LEU A 233 33.69 16.47 0.31
C LEU A 233 34.13 16.74 -1.13
N VAL A 234 34.34 15.66 -1.87
CA VAL A 234 34.51 15.65 -3.34
C VAL A 234 33.15 15.59 -4.01
N SER A 235 32.26 14.72 -3.54
CA SER A 235 30.87 14.67 -4.01
C SER A 235 29.89 14.39 -2.88
N TYR A 236 28.67 14.89 -3.07
CA TYR A 236 27.54 14.67 -2.17
C TYR A 236 26.27 14.49 -3.00
N GLU A 237 25.83 13.24 -3.10
CA GLU A 237 24.71 12.82 -3.95
C GLU A 237 23.55 12.35 -3.08
N ILE A 238 22.34 12.84 -3.38
CA ILE A 238 21.10 12.33 -2.81
C ILE A 238 20.51 11.37 -3.82
N SER A 239 20.36 10.10 -3.45
CA SER A 239 19.87 9.08 -4.36
C SER A 239 18.35 9.18 -4.53
N ASP A 240 17.89 9.12 -5.78
CA ASP A 240 16.48 8.91 -6.12
C ASP A 240 16.09 7.43 -6.16
N ALA A 241 17.06 6.52 -6.08
CA ALA A 241 16.77 5.09 -6.02
C ALA A 241 16.13 4.74 -4.67
N PRO A 242 15.02 3.98 -4.66
CA PRO A 242 14.41 3.55 -3.43
C PRO A 242 15.33 2.61 -2.64
N SER A 243 15.37 2.78 -1.32
CA SER A 243 16.14 1.90 -0.42
C SER A 243 15.58 0.48 -0.31
N LYS A 244 14.38 0.24 -0.87
CA LYS A 244 13.70 -1.07 -0.88
C LYS A 244 12.82 -1.17 -2.12
N GLN A 245 12.76 -2.36 -2.72
CA GLN A 245 11.81 -2.66 -3.79
C GLN A 245 10.37 -2.84 -3.25
N PRO A 246 9.33 -2.72 -4.09
CA PRO A 246 7.97 -3.11 -3.74
C PRO A 246 7.92 -4.44 -2.98
N THR A 247 7.02 -4.53 -2.00
CA THR A 247 6.84 -5.75 -1.23
C THR A 247 6.34 -6.91 -2.08
N THR A 248 6.77 -8.13 -1.75
CA THR A 248 6.26 -9.38 -2.34
C THR A 248 5.20 -10.06 -1.46
N LEU A 249 4.81 -9.40 -0.36
CA LEU A 249 3.72 -9.83 0.51
C LEU A 249 2.39 -9.83 -0.27
N SER A 250 1.51 -10.77 0.05
CA SER A 250 0.14 -10.78 -0.48
C SER A 250 -0.67 -9.59 0.03
N SER A 251 -1.83 -9.32 -0.56
CA SER A 251 -2.75 -8.27 -0.10
C SER A 251 -3.13 -8.43 1.38
N ASP A 252 -3.41 -9.66 1.82
CA ASP A 252 -3.73 -9.97 3.22
C ASP A 252 -2.54 -9.74 4.15
N GLU A 253 -1.35 -10.14 3.73
CA GLU A 253 -0.13 -9.92 4.51
C GLU A 253 0.20 -8.43 4.62
N VAL A 254 -0.04 -7.65 3.56
CA VAL A 254 0.07 -6.18 3.59
C VAL A 254 -0.94 -5.58 4.56
N ALA A 255 -2.19 -6.05 4.55
CA ALA A 255 -3.23 -5.59 5.47
C ALA A 255 -2.87 -5.87 6.94
N ASP A 256 -2.30 -7.05 7.22
CA ASP A 256 -1.79 -7.43 8.54
C ASP A 256 -0.64 -6.50 8.97
N VAL A 257 0.36 -6.27 8.12
CA VAL A 257 1.49 -5.35 8.40
C VAL A 257 1.00 -3.93 8.66
N ILE A 258 0.08 -3.41 7.84
CA ILE A 258 -0.51 -2.08 8.05
C ILE A 258 -1.20 -2.03 9.43
N SER A 259 -1.98 -3.06 9.77
CA SER A 259 -2.65 -3.15 11.07
C SER A 259 -1.64 -3.07 12.22
N TYR A 260 -0.51 -3.78 12.14
CA TYR A 260 0.57 -3.67 13.11
C TYR A 260 1.15 -2.25 13.19
N LEU A 261 1.49 -1.64 12.05
CA LEU A 261 2.07 -0.29 12.02
C LEU A 261 1.13 0.76 12.64
N LEU A 262 -0.19 0.61 12.47
CA LEU A 262 -1.19 1.49 13.07
C LEU A 262 -1.27 1.39 14.60
N THR A 263 -0.76 0.30 15.20
CA THR A 263 -0.61 0.16 16.65
C THR A 263 0.57 0.95 17.22
N LEU A 264 1.55 1.32 16.37
CA LEU A 264 2.78 2.00 16.77
C LEU A 264 2.55 3.51 16.92
N ARG A 265 2.22 3.94 18.14
CA ARG A 265 1.84 5.33 18.46
C ARG A 265 2.73 5.97 19.52
N GLY A 266 3.92 5.41 19.75
CA GLY A 266 4.87 5.82 20.77
C GLY A 266 5.02 4.84 21.91
N LEU A 267 5.84 5.22 22.88
CA LEU A 267 5.96 4.52 24.16
C LEU A 267 4.68 4.77 24.96
N GLN A 268 4.05 3.68 25.39
CA GLN A 268 3.02 3.69 26.44
C GLN A 268 3.69 3.69 27.81
#